data_AF-A0A949L418-F1
#
_entry.id   AF-A0A949L418-F1
#
_cell.length_a   1.000
_cell.length_b   1.000
_cell.length_c   1.000
_cell.angle_alpha   90.00
_cell.angle_beta   90.00
_cell.angle_gamma   90.00
#
_symmetry.space_group_name_H-M   'P 1'
#
loop_
_entity.id
_entity.type
_entity.pdbx_description
1 polymer ?
#
loop_
_entity_poly.entity_id
_entity_poly.type
_entity_poly.pdbx_seq_one_letter_code
_entity_poly.pdbx_strand_id
1 'polypeptide(L)' 'MKMINIGFGNIISENRVIAIVSPESAPIKRMITEAREGNKLIDATYGRKTRAVIIMDSNHIV' A
#
# COMPACT_ATOMS: atom_id res chain seq x y z
N MET A 1 -2.03 18.20 -9.95
CA MET A 1 -1.82 16.76 -9.63
C MET A 1 -1.44 16.70 -8.16
N LYS A 2 -2.30 16.15 -7.30
CA LYS A 2 -2.11 16.20 -5.84
C LYS A 2 -1.41 14.91 -5.39
N MET A 3 -0.40 15.06 -4.55
CA MET A 3 0.50 13.98 -4.12
C MET A 3 0.45 13.86 -2.60
N ILE A 4 0.52 12.63 -2.09
CA ILE A 4 0.51 12.33 -0.65
C ILE A 4 1.83 11.70 -0.26
N ASN A 5 2.50 12.27 0.74
CA ASN A 5 3.66 11.65 1.37
C ASN A 5 3.20 10.51 2.29
N ILE A 6 3.76 9.32 2.10
CA ILE A 6 3.42 8.11 2.87
C ILE A 6 4.57 7.63 3.77
N GLY A 7 5.59 8.48 3.96
CA GLY A 7 6.76 8.23 4.80
C GLY A 7 8.02 7.87 4.01
N PHE A 8 9.18 8.06 4.64
CA PHE A 8 10.52 7.69 4.11
C PHE A 8 10.85 8.25 2.72
N GLY A 9 10.28 9.41 2.37
CA GLY A 9 10.47 10.03 1.06
C GLY A 9 9.59 9.45 -0.05
N ASN A 10 8.72 8.49 0.26
CA ASN A 10 7.78 7.93 -0.70
C ASN A 10 6.55 8.82 -0.85
N ILE A 11 6.08 8.94 -2.08
CA ILE A 11 4.97 9.80 -2.45
C ILE A 11 4.09 9.05 -3.44
N ILE A 12 2.76 9.11 -3.24
CA ILE A 12 1.78 8.50 -4.14
C ILE A 12 0.82 9.54 -4.71
N SER A 13 0.16 9.21 -5.82
CA SER A 13 -0.89 10.04 -6.42
C SER A 13 -2.19 9.92 -5.65
N GLU A 14 -2.69 11.02 -5.07
CA GLU A 14 -3.94 11.05 -4.28
C GLU A 14 -5.14 10.52 -5.06
N ASN A 15 -5.28 10.96 -6.31
CA ASN A 15 -6.43 10.65 -7.16
C ASN A 15 -6.56 9.17 -7.54
N ARG A 16 -5.54 8.35 -7.24
CA ARG A 16 -5.49 6.93 -7.61
C ARG A 16 -5.71 6.01 -6.40
N VAL A 17 -5.86 6.58 -5.21
CA VAL A 17 -6.14 5.82 -3.99
C VAL A 17 -7.62 5.44 -3.96
N ILE A 18 -7.90 4.13 -3.89
CA ILE A 18 -9.25 3.63 -3.65
C ILE A 18 -9.53 3.61 -2.15
N ALA A 19 -8.59 3.08 -1.35
CA ALA A 19 -8.79 2.91 0.08
C ALA A 19 -7.46 2.87 0.84
N ILE A 20 -7.52 3.22 2.13
CA ILE A 20 -6.44 3.07 3.10
C ILE A 20 -6.99 2.23 4.24
N VAL A 21 -6.35 1.10 4.54
CA VAL A 21 -6.84 0.12 5.51
C VAL A 21 -5.75 -0.27 6.51
N SER A 22 -6.17 -0.81 7.66
CA SER A 22 -5.26 -1.31 8.68
C SER A 22 -4.69 -2.68 8.29
N PRO A 23 -3.39 -2.94 8.49
CA PRO A 23 -2.75 -4.22 8.17
C PRO A 23 -3.07 -5.35 9.15
N GLU A 24 -3.87 -5.10 10.19
CA GLU A 24 -4.00 -6.03 11.32
C GLU A 24 -4.87 -7.26 11.01
N SER A 25 -5.82 -7.15 10.07
CA SER A 25 -6.76 -8.23 9.77
C SER A 25 -6.17 -9.31 8.85
N ALA A 26 -6.59 -10.57 9.05
CA ALA A 26 -6.11 -11.70 8.25
C ALA A 26 -6.38 -11.57 6.73
N PRO A 27 -7.53 -11.03 6.27
CA PRO A 27 -7.76 -10.78 4.84
C PRO A 27 -6.79 -9.77 4.24
N ILE A 28 -6.44 -8.70 4.97
CA ILE A 28 -5.48 -7.70 4.48
C ILE A 28 -4.08 -8.28 4.40
N LYS A 29 -3.67 -9.07 5.41
CA LYS A 29 -2.38 -9.80 5.34
C LYS A 29 -2.31 -10.73 4.14
N ARG A 30 -3.41 -11.44 3.81
CA ARG A 30 -3.50 -12.25 2.59
C ARG A 30 -3.36 -11.42 1.32
N MET A 31 -4.07 -10.30 1.23
CA MET A 31 -3.98 -9.37 0.09
C MET A 31 -2.55 -8.87 -0.15
N ILE A 32 -1.80 -8.56 0.91
CA ILE A 32 -0.38 -8.16 0.80
C ILE A 32 0.46 -9.30 0.21
N THR A 33 0.26 -10.54 0.70
CA THR A 33 0.98 -11.72 0.19
C THR A 33 0.66 -11.96 -1.28
N GLU A 34 -0.62 -11.94 -1.66
CA GLU A 34 -1.06 -12.12 -3.06
C GLU A 34 -0.48 -11.03 -3.97
N ALA A 35 -0.46 -9.77 -3.51
CA ALA A 35 0.16 -8.68 -4.26
C ALA A 35 1.68 -8.87 -4.42
N ARG A 36 2.36 -9.43 -3.41
CA ARG A 36 3.79 -9.75 -3.48
C ARG A 36 4.06 -10.84 -4.51
N GLU A 37 3.30 -11.93 -4.47
CA GLU A 37 3.40 -13.04 -5.44
C GLU A 37 3.07 -12.59 -6.87
N GLY A 38 2.14 -11.64 -7.01
CA GLY A 38 1.72 -11.07 -8.28
C GLY A 38 2.57 -9.90 -8.81
N ASN A 39 3.71 -9.56 -8.19
CA ASN A 39 4.54 -8.39 -8.53
C ASN A 39 3.77 -7.05 -8.52
N LYS A 40 2.77 -6.91 -7.64
CA LYS A 40 1.92 -5.72 -7.47
C LYS A 40 2.12 -5.01 -6.12
N LEU A 41 2.92 -5.58 -5.23
CA LEU A 41 3.27 -4.96 -3.96
C LEU A 41 4.39 -3.93 -4.14
N ILE A 42 4.14 -2.70 -3.70
CA ILE A 42 5.15 -1.64 -3.57
C ILE A 42 5.44 -1.48 -2.09
N ASP A 43 6.48 -2.16 -1.59
CA ASP A 43 6.81 -2.11 -0.16
C ASP A 43 7.50 -0.78 0.22
N ALA A 44 6.72 0.15 0.78
CA ALA A 44 7.20 1.44 1.27
C ALA A 44 7.51 1.43 2.79
N THR A 45 7.62 0.27 3.43
CA THR A 45 7.75 0.17 4.90
C THR A 45 9.18 0.36 5.41
N TYR A 46 10.19 0.17 4.54
CA TYR A 46 11.62 0.26 4.88
C TYR A 46 11.99 -0.67 6.06
N GLY A 47 11.38 -1.86 6.11
CA GLY A 47 11.61 -2.86 7.17
C GLY A 47 11.01 -2.48 8.53
N ARG A 48 10.24 -1.38 8.62
CA ARG A 48 9.51 -0.99 9.83
C ARG A 48 8.13 -1.64 9.87
N LYS A 49 7.49 -1.58 11.04
CA LYS A 49 6.12 -2.08 11.23
C LYS A 49 5.16 -1.37 10.26
N THR A 50 4.43 -2.14 9.44
CA THR A 50 3.37 -1.64 8.56
C THR A 50 2.30 -0.93 9.39
N ARG A 51 1.99 0.31 9.05
CA ARG A 51 1.00 1.15 9.77
C ARG A 51 -0.33 1.26 9.01
N ALA A 52 -0.27 1.14 7.69
CA ALA A 52 -1.41 1.19 6.80
C ALA A 52 -1.08 0.39 5.53
N VAL A 53 -2.12 0.02 4.79
CA VAL A 53 -2.06 -0.58 3.46
C VAL A 53 -2.91 0.29 2.55
N ILE A 54 -2.37 0.67 1.40
CA ILE A 54 -3.03 1.55 0.44
C ILE A 54 -3.37 0.75 -0.80
N ILE A 55 -4.65 0.79 -1.18
CA ILE A 55 -5.18 0.10 -2.35
C ILE A 55 -5.29 1.13 -3.47
N MET A 56 -4.60 0.87 -4.58
CA MET A 56 -4.61 1.73 -5.75
C MET A 56 -5.57 1.22 -6.83
N ASP A 57 -6.05 2.13 -7.68
CA ASP A 57 -6.91 1.85 -8.85
C ASP A 57 -6.32 0.88 -9.88
N SER A 58 -5.00 0.69 -9.85
CA SER A 58 -4.25 -0.22 -10.73
C SER A 58 -4.07 -1.62 -10.14
N ASN A 59 -4.76 -1.93 -9.04
CA ASN A 59 -4.58 -3.15 -8.24
C ASN A 59 -3.19 -3.27 -7.59
N HIS A 60 -2.39 -2.20 -7.58
CA HIS A 60 -1.18 -2.15 -6.76
C HIS A 60 -1.57 -1.98 -5.29
N ILE A 61 -0.83 -2.66 -4.43
CA ILE A 61 -0.90 -2.52 -2.99
C ILE A 61 0.38 -1.83 -2.53
N VAL A 62 0.25 -0.74 -1.76
CA VAL A 62 1.38 0.03 -1.22
C VAL A 62 1.39 -0.06 0.30
#